data_AF-A0A3D0ZED4-F1
#
_entry.id   AF-A0A3D0ZED4-F1
#
_cell.length_a   1.000
_cell.length_b   1.000
_cell.length_c   1.000
_cell.angle_alpha   90.00
_cell.angle_beta   90.00
_cell.angle_gamma   90.00
#
_symmetry.space_group_name_H-M   'P 1'
#
loop_
_entity.id
_entity.type
_entity.pdbx_description
1 polymer ?
#
loop_
_entity_poly.entity_id
_entity_poly.type
_entity_poly.pdbx_seq_one_letter_code
_entity_poly.pdbx_strand_id
1 'polypeptide(L)'
;LRVVDKKLSEVRIVVSGVGAAGSAIIQLLRAQGAQHIVAAGRSGAIHSGQQYDDEHRSWIAENTNQEGFSGTLHEAMAGADVFIGVSAPHVIGEEQVASMAENAIVFAMANPTPEIDPVIASKHAAVVATGRSDFPNQINNVLAFPGFFRGLLDAGASDITQEMLVAAADAIANRVADEELNASYIIPSVFDPHVAADVAAAVAGAAHAARAL
;
A
#
# COMPACT_ATOMS: atom_id res chain seq x y z
N LEU A 1 10.03 -3.63 0.06
CA LEU A 1 11.16 -2.84 -0.47
C LEU A 1 12.50 -3.34 0.07
N ARG A 2 12.70 -3.41 1.40
CA ARG A 2 13.92 -3.97 2.02
C ARG A 2 14.34 -5.35 1.47
N VAL A 3 13.38 -6.27 1.30
CA VAL A 3 13.61 -7.62 0.72
C VAL A 3 14.22 -7.58 -0.69
N VAL A 4 13.85 -6.59 -1.50
CA VAL A 4 14.22 -6.50 -2.93
C VAL A 4 15.22 -5.38 -3.20
N ASP A 5 15.75 -4.76 -2.15
CA ASP A 5 16.72 -3.66 -2.19
C ASP A 5 16.34 -2.50 -3.14
N LYS A 6 15.09 -2.03 -3.04
CA LYS A 6 14.57 -0.89 -3.82
C LYS A 6 14.22 0.30 -2.92
N LYS A 7 14.39 1.52 -3.43
CA LYS A 7 14.01 2.75 -2.72
C LYS A 7 12.62 3.23 -3.12
N LEU A 8 11.82 3.66 -2.15
CA LEU A 8 10.44 4.10 -2.37
C LEU A 8 10.33 5.26 -3.37
N SER A 9 11.30 6.17 -3.38
CA SER A 9 11.33 7.32 -4.29
C SER A 9 11.63 6.94 -5.75
N GLU A 10 12.22 5.77 -6.00
CA GLU A 10 12.68 5.34 -7.33
C GLU A 10 11.72 4.32 -7.99
N VAL A 11 10.89 3.63 -7.19
CA VAL A 11 10.00 2.56 -7.71
C VAL A 11 8.77 3.10 -8.44
N ARG A 12 8.38 2.38 -9.51
CA ARG A 12 7.12 2.58 -10.24
C ARG A 12 6.01 1.76 -9.59
N ILE A 13 5.03 2.44 -9.01
CA ILE A 13 3.90 1.84 -8.29
C ILE A 13 2.63 1.95 -9.14
N VAL A 14 1.98 0.81 -9.39
CA VAL A 14 0.68 0.73 -10.04
C VAL A 14 -0.37 0.36 -9.01
N VAL A 15 -1.43 1.16 -8.91
CA VAL A 15 -2.55 0.92 -7.99
C VAL A 15 -3.83 0.63 -8.77
N SER A 16 -4.45 -0.52 -8.53
CA SER A 16 -5.77 -0.87 -9.05
C SER A 16 -6.82 -0.62 -7.99
N GLY A 17 -7.67 0.39 -8.23
CA GLY A 17 -8.66 0.86 -7.28
C GLY A 17 -8.42 2.31 -6.88
N VAL A 18 -9.40 3.16 -7.18
CA VAL A 18 -9.31 4.63 -7.00
C VAL A 18 -10.43 5.17 -6.09
N GLY A 19 -11.05 4.28 -5.31
CA GLY A 19 -11.97 4.65 -4.24
C GLY A 19 -11.23 4.99 -2.95
N ALA A 20 -11.95 4.99 -1.82
CA ALA A 20 -11.41 5.41 -0.53
C ALA A 20 -10.11 4.70 -0.12
N ALA A 21 -10.06 3.36 -0.20
CA ALA A 21 -8.87 2.60 0.16
C ALA A 21 -7.66 2.92 -0.73
N GLY A 22 -7.86 2.92 -2.05
CA GLY A 22 -6.81 3.24 -3.01
C GLY A 22 -6.29 4.66 -2.84
N SER A 23 -7.19 5.65 -2.72
CA SER A 23 -6.82 7.04 -2.50
C SER A 23 -6.02 7.22 -1.19
N ALA A 24 -6.45 6.60 -0.09
CA ALA A 24 -5.75 6.68 1.19
C ALA A 24 -4.35 6.03 1.13
N ILE A 25 -4.21 4.87 0.48
CA ILE A 25 -2.92 4.21 0.26
C ILE A 25 -1.99 5.11 -0.55
N ILE A 26 -2.48 5.70 -1.65
CA ILE A 26 -1.70 6.60 -2.50
C ILE A 26 -1.24 7.83 -1.71
N GLN A 27 -2.13 8.45 -0.93
CA GLN A 27 -1.80 9.60 -0.09
C GLN A 27 -0.72 9.28 0.95
N LEU A 28 -0.79 8.09 1.58
CA LEU A 28 0.22 7.65 2.54
C LEU A 28 1.56 7.32 1.87
N LEU A 29 1.55 6.68 0.70
CA LEU A 29 2.77 6.43 -0.09
C LEU A 29 3.43 7.75 -0.51
N ARG A 30 2.64 8.74 -0.94
CA ARG A 30 3.12 10.09 -1.26
C ARG A 30 3.73 10.77 -0.02
N ALA A 31 3.10 10.62 1.15
CA ALA A 31 3.63 11.09 2.43
C ALA A 31 5.05 10.59 2.70
N GLN A 32 5.26 9.29 2.43
CA GLN A 32 6.52 8.60 2.67
C GLN A 32 7.55 8.82 1.55
N GLY A 33 7.23 9.61 0.52
CA GLY A 33 8.17 10.02 -0.52
C GLY A 33 8.10 9.22 -1.82
N ALA A 34 7.04 8.43 -2.06
CA ALA A 34 6.82 7.80 -3.36
C ALA A 34 6.61 8.87 -4.45
N GLN A 35 7.31 8.72 -5.57
CA GLN A 35 7.27 9.71 -6.66
C GLN A 35 6.49 9.22 -7.88
N HIS A 36 6.63 7.93 -8.23
CA HIS A 36 6.08 7.38 -9.47
C HIS A 36 4.88 6.47 -9.16
N ILE A 37 3.69 7.07 -9.11
CA ILE A 37 2.43 6.35 -8.89
C ILE A 37 1.50 6.53 -10.09
N VAL A 38 1.00 5.43 -10.63
CA VAL A 38 -0.10 5.39 -11.60
C VAL A 38 -1.25 4.61 -11.00
N ALA A 39 -2.38 5.26 -10.77
CA ALA A 39 -3.58 4.60 -10.30
C ALA A 39 -4.58 4.42 -11.45
N ALA A 40 -5.24 3.27 -11.52
CA ALA A 40 -6.21 2.96 -12.56
C ALA A 40 -7.56 2.56 -11.97
N GLY A 41 -8.61 3.11 -12.58
CA GLY A 41 -9.99 2.69 -12.38
C GLY A 41 -10.50 1.84 -13.55
N ARG A 42 -11.82 1.63 -13.59
CA ARG A 42 -12.49 0.89 -14.68
C ARG A 42 -12.26 1.48 -16.08
N SER A 43 -12.03 2.78 -16.16
CA SER A 43 -11.87 3.52 -17.42
C SER A 43 -10.40 3.72 -17.83
N GLY A 44 -9.45 3.09 -17.12
CA GLY A 44 -8.02 3.29 -17.34
C GLY A 44 -7.34 4.11 -16.25
N ALA A 45 -6.12 4.56 -16.54
CA ALA A 45 -5.32 5.37 -15.64
C ALA A 45 -5.99 6.72 -15.32
N ILE A 46 -5.80 7.18 -14.08
CA ILE A 46 -6.20 8.51 -13.64
C ILE A 46 -5.09 9.49 -14.01
N HIS A 47 -5.45 10.57 -14.69
CA HIS A 47 -4.49 11.56 -15.20
C HIS A 47 -5.11 12.96 -15.27
N SER A 48 -4.27 13.99 -15.27
CA SER A 48 -4.67 15.41 -15.26
C SER A 48 -5.36 15.91 -16.54
N GLY A 49 -5.37 15.09 -17.61
CA GLY A 49 -6.02 15.40 -18.88
C GLY A 49 -7.53 15.14 -18.90
N GLN A 50 -8.10 14.62 -17.82
CA GLN A 50 -9.52 14.32 -17.66
C GLN A 50 -10.07 14.98 -16.39
N GLN A 51 -11.32 15.44 -16.44
CA GLN A 51 -12.05 15.87 -15.26
C GLN A 51 -12.77 14.68 -14.60
N TYR A 52 -12.77 14.65 -13.27
CA TYR A 52 -13.43 13.63 -12.47
C TYR A 52 -14.42 14.28 -11.49
N ASP A 53 -15.57 13.62 -11.31
CA ASP A 53 -16.67 14.16 -10.51
C ASP A 53 -16.58 13.81 -9.01
N ASP A 54 -15.55 13.09 -8.58
CA ASP A 54 -15.31 12.77 -7.17
C ASP A 54 -13.92 13.23 -6.71
N GLU A 55 -13.85 13.55 -5.42
CA GLU A 55 -12.66 14.08 -4.75
C GLU A 55 -11.46 13.13 -4.84
N HIS A 56 -11.68 11.81 -4.78
CA HIS A 56 -10.59 10.84 -4.75
C HIS A 56 -9.85 10.84 -6.09
N ARG A 57 -10.57 10.70 -7.21
CA ARG A 57 -9.96 10.70 -8.54
C ARG A 57 -9.38 12.06 -8.89
N SER A 58 -10.05 13.16 -8.55
CA SER A 58 -9.51 14.51 -8.77
C SER A 58 -8.20 14.72 -8.03
N TRP A 59 -8.15 14.37 -6.74
CA TRP A 59 -6.90 14.47 -5.97
C TRP A 59 -5.79 13.59 -6.57
N ILE A 60 -6.10 12.35 -6.96
CA ILE A 60 -5.13 11.45 -7.59
C ILE A 60 -4.59 12.05 -8.90
N ALA A 61 -5.46 12.59 -9.76
CA ALA A 61 -5.08 13.19 -11.04
C ALA A 61 -4.16 14.42 -10.86
N GLU A 62 -4.36 15.18 -9.80
CA GLU A 62 -3.57 16.38 -9.48
C GLU A 62 -2.23 16.06 -8.82
N ASN A 63 -2.13 14.94 -8.08
CA ASN A 63 -1.00 14.66 -7.19
C ASN A 63 -0.12 13.48 -7.61
N THR A 64 -0.52 12.72 -8.63
CA THR A 64 0.20 11.53 -9.13
C THR A 64 0.33 11.55 -10.65
N ASN A 65 0.99 10.53 -11.23
CA ASN A 65 1.07 10.35 -12.67
C ASN A 65 1.52 11.61 -13.44
N GLN A 66 2.62 12.23 -12.99
CA GLN A 66 3.14 13.48 -13.56
C GLN A 66 3.53 13.36 -15.04
N GLU A 67 3.84 12.15 -15.48
CA GLU A 67 4.14 11.81 -16.87
C GLU A 67 2.89 11.75 -17.77
N GLY A 68 1.69 11.81 -17.17
CA GLY A 68 0.43 11.88 -17.91
C GLY A 68 0.05 10.58 -18.61
N PHE A 69 0.43 9.42 -18.07
CA PHE A 69 0.05 8.14 -18.64
C PHE A 69 -1.48 7.97 -18.65
N SER A 70 -2.07 7.73 -19.82
CA SER A 70 -3.53 7.63 -20.01
C SER A 70 -3.98 6.25 -20.52
N GLY A 71 -3.14 5.23 -20.39
CA GLY A 71 -3.43 3.87 -20.86
C GLY A 71 -4.27 3.05 -19.87
N THR A 72 -4.39 1.77 -20.18
CA THR A 72 -5.07 0.77 -19.35
C THR A 72 -4.23 0.35 -18.14
N LEU A 73 -4.87 -0.32 -17.17
CA LEU A 73 -4.16 -0.95 -16.05
C LEU A 73 -3.11 -1.95 -16.56
N HIS A 74 -3.42 -2.74 -17.58
CA HIS A 74 -2.53 -3.78 -18.10
C HIS A 74 -1.27 -3.19 -18.73
N GLU A 75 -1.41 -2.09 -19.47
CA GLU A 75 -0.27 -1.36 -20.04
C GLU A 75 0.60 -0.73 -18.95
N ALA A 76 -0.01 -0.21 -17.87
CA ALA A 76 0.74 0.38 -16.75
C ALA A 76 1.64 -0.64 -16.02
N MET A 77 1.29 -1.94 -16.06
CA MET A 77 2.04 -3.01 -15.39
C MET A 77 3.43 -3.23 -15.99
N ALA A 78 3.63 -2.89 -17.27
CA ALA A 78 4.88 -3.11 -17.96
C ALA A 78 6.04 -2.34 -17.30
N GLY A 79 6.99 -3.09 -16.74
CA GLY A 79 8.13 -2.58 -15.98
C GLY A 79 7.76 -1.90 -14.65
N ALA A 80 6.56 -2.13 -14.12
CA ALA A 80 6.21 -1.66 -12.78
C ALA A 80 6.98 -2.46 -11.71
N ASP A 81 7.41 -1.81 -10.63
CA ASP A 81 8.09 -2.47 -9.52
C ASP A 81 7.11 -3.03 -8.50
N VAL A 82 5.98 -2.33 -8.31
CA VAL A 82 4.99 -2.63 -7.28
C VAL A 82 3.60 -2.56 -7.90
N PHE A 83 2.80 -3.60 -7.69
CA PHE A 83 1.37 -3.58 -7.92
C PHE A 83 0.62 -3.64 -6.59
N ILE A 84 -0.38 -2.78 -6.42
CA ILE A 84 -1.28 -2.76 -5.27
C ILE A 84 -2.73 -2.83 -5.78
N GLY A 85 -3.37 -3.96 -5.53
CA GLY A 85 -4.77 -4.21 -5.82
C GLY A 85 -5.65 -4.02 -4.59
N VAL A 86 -6.63 -3.12 -4.71
CA VAL A 86 -7.70 -2.89 -3.71
C VAL A 86 -9.05 -2.67 -4.40
N SER A 87 -9.32 -3.42 -5.47
CA SER A 87 -10.47 -3.16 -6.35
C SER A 87 -11.42 -4.34 -6.46
N ALA A 88 -11.10 -5.33 -7.30
CA ALA A 88 -12.01 -6.35 -7.77
C ALA A 88 -11.25 -7.64 -8.13
N PRO A 89 -11.92 -8.79 -8.18
CA PRO A 89 -11.28 -10.04 -8.54
C PRO A 89 -10.81 -10.07 -10.00
N HIS A 90 -9.70 -10.76 -10.26
CA HIS A 90 -9.19 -11.10 -11.61
C HIS A 90 -8.98 -9.90 -12.55
N VAL A 91 -8.51 -8.77 -12.02
CA VAL A 91 -8.23 -7.57 -12.83
C VAL A 91 -6.91 -7.64 -13.60
N ILE A 92 -5.98 -8.50 -13.19
CA ILE A 92 -4.73 -8.78 -13.91
C ILE A 92 -4.48 -10.29 -13.99
N GLY A 93 -3.73 -10.73 -15.00
CA GLY A 93 -3.34 -12.12 -15.20
C GLY A 93 -1.83 -12.36 -15.11
N GLU A 94 -1.43 -13.61 -15.40
CA GLU A 94 -0.02 -14.03 -15.37
C GLU A 94 0.87 -13.18 -16.29
N GLU A 95 0.37 -12.85 -17.48
CA GLU A 95 1.08 -12.01 -18.46
C GLU A 95 1.45 -10.63 -17.89
N GLN A 96 0.54 -9.98 -17.18
CA GLN A 96 0.78 -8.65 -16.62
C GLN A 96 1.79 -8.69 -15.47
N VAL A 97 1.83 -9.77 -14.69
CA VAL A 97 2.87 -9.91 -13.64
C VAL A 97 4.21 -10.26 -14.27
N ALA A 98 4.23 -11.10 -15.30
CA ALA A 98 5.45 -11.44 -16.04
C ALA A 98 6.08 -10.23 -16.77
N SER A 99 5.30 -9.20 -17.09
CA SER A 99 5.79 -7.96 -17.72
C SER A 99 6.31 -6.91 -16.72
N MET A 100 6.17 -7.15 -15.41
CA MET A 100 6.69 -6.26 -14.36
C MET A 100 8.22 -6.27 -14.33
N ALA A 101 8.81 -5.33 -13.59
CA ALA A 101 10.24 -5.26 -13.38
C ALA A 101 10.76 -6.49 -12.60
N GLU A 102 12.06 -6.77 -12.73
CA GLU A 102 12.72 -7.80 -11.92
C GLU A 102 12.51 -7.52 -10.41
N ASN A 103 12.35 -8.57 -9.62
CA ASN A 103 12.04 -8.47 -8.20
C ASN A 103 10.77 -7.64 -7.91
N ALA A 104 9.74 -7.85 -8.73
CA ALA A 104 8.44 -7.21 -8.55
C ALA A 104 7.77 -7.58 -7.22
N ILE A 105 6.96 -6.65 -6.71
CA ILE A 105 6.11 -6.83 -5.53
C ILE A 105 4.65 -6.78 -5.97
N VAL A 106 3.86 -7.77 -5.58
CA VAL A 106 2.42 -7.86 -5.91
C VAL A 106 1.61 -7.97 -4.63
N PHE A 107 0.83 -6.93 -4.31
CA PHE A 107 -0.14 -6.95 -3.24
C PHE A 107 -1.54 -7.07 -3.83
N ALA A 108 -2.18 -8.23 -3.73
CA ALA A 108 -3.52 -8.50 -4.26
C ALA A 108 -4.52 -8.65 -3.09
N MET A 109 -5.15 -7.55 -2.68
CA MET A 109 -5.84 -7.43 -1.39
C MET A 109 -7.38 -7.45 -1.51
N ALA A 110 -7.96 -7.58 -2.70
CA ALA A 110 -9.39 -7.83 -2.83
C ALA A 110 -9.79 -9.15 -2.14
N ASN A 111 -10.95 -9.12 -1.48
CA ASN A 111 -11.54 -10.26 -0.78
C ASN A 111 -12.96 -10.54 -1.29
N PRO A 112 -13.41 -11.81 -1.29
CA PRO A 112 -12.64 -13.02 -0.95
C PRO A 112 -11.71 -13.47 -2.08
N THR A 113 -11.96 -13.01 -3.31
CA THR A 113 -11.18 -13.36 -4.49
C THR A 113 -10.28 -12.19 -4.86
N PRO A 114 -8.95 -12.37 -4.90
CA PRO A 114 -7.98 -11.31 -5.16
C PRO A 114 -7.93 -10.89 -6.63
N GLU A 115 -7.23 -9.77 -6.89
CA GLU A 115 -6.96 -9.22 -8.22
C GLU A 115 -6.26 -10.21 -9.15
N ILE A 116 -5.45 -11.11 -8.58
CA ILE A 116 -4.79 -12.24 -9.24
C ILE A 116 -4.60 -13.37 -8.23
N ASP A 117 -4.61 -14.61 -8.71
CA ASP A 117 -4.26 -15.76 -7.87
C ASP A 117 -2.81 -15.60 -7.33
N PRO A 118 -2.61 -15.64 -6.00
CA PRO A 118 -1.28 -15.48 -5.40
C PRO A 118 -0.27 -16.54 -5.85
N VAL A 119 -0.73 -17.75 -6.17
CA VAL A 119 0.12 -18.83 -6.70
C VAL A 119 0.64 -18.47 -8.09
N ILE A 120 -0.20 -17.86 -8.91
CA ILE A 120 0.19 -17.39 -10.26
C ILE A 120 1.16 -16.21 -10.13
N ALA A 121 0.84 -15.24 -9.27
CA ALA A 121 1.72 -14.08 -9.05
C ALA A 121 3.11 -14.51 -8.55
N SER A 122 3.19 -15.49 -7.65
CA SER A 122 4.45 -15.97 -7.06
C SER A 122 5.40 -16.66 -8.04
N LYS A 123 4.94 -17.01 -9.25
CA LYS A 123 5.82 -17.52 -10.31
C LYS A 123 6.76 -16.44 -10.86
N HIS A 124 6.36 -15.17 -10.76
CA HIS A 124 6.99 -14.03 -11.44
C HIS A 124 7.41 -12.91 -10.47
N ALA A 125 6.66 -12.70 -9.41
CA ALA A 125 6.94 -11.68 -8.39
C ALA A 125 7.82 -12.24 -7.26
N ALA A 126 8.78 -11.43 -6.79
CA ALA A 126 9.64 -11.79 -5.66
C ALA A 126 8.90 -11.74 -4.33
N VAL A 127 7.93 -10.85 -4.18
CA VAL A 127 7.10 -10.73 -2.97
C VAL A 127 5.63 -10.69 -3.37
N VAL A 128 4.83 -11.56 -2.76
CA VAL A 128 3.38 -11.56 -2.91
C VAL A 128 2.73 -11.41 -1.55
N ALA A 129 1.73 -10.52 -1.45
CA ALA A 129 0.93 -10.33 -0.25
C ALA A 129 -0.57 -10.29 -0.62
N THR A 130 -1.41 -10.69 0.31
CA THR A 130 -2.85 -10.84 0.05
C THR A 130 -3.69 -10.48 1.27
N GLY A 131 -5.00 -10.29 1.10
CA GLY A 131 -5.92 -10.16 2.24
C GLY A 131 -6.28 -11.49 2.92
N ARG A 132 -5.97 -12.62 2.27
CA ARG A 132 -6.37 -13.95 2.72
C ARG A 132 -5.40 -14.51 3.77
N SER A 133 -5.94 -15.23 4.74
CA SER A 133 -5.18 -15.82 5.85
C SER A 133 -4.50 -17.15 5.51
N ASP A 134 -4.83 -17.77 4.38
CA ASP A 134 -4.27 -19.04 3.93
C ASP A 134 -2.98 -18.87 3.10
N PHE A 135 -2.48 -17.64 2.97
CA PHE A 135 -1.22 -17.30 2.29
C PHE A 135 -0.24 -16.58 3.23
N PRO A 136 1.08 -16.68 2.97
CA PRO A 136 2.06 -15.79 3.59
C PRO A 136 1.72 -14.32 3.33
N ASN A 137 2.26 -13.44 4.17
CA ASN A 137 2.08 -11.98 4.05
C ASN A 137 0.60 -11.55 3.99
N GLN A 138 -0.21 -12.00 4.96
CA GLN A 138 -1.57 -11.50 5.09
C GLN A 138 -1.55 -10.03 5.50
N ILE A 139 -2.03 -9.15 4.61
CA ILE A 139 -2.29 -7.75 4.93
C ILE A 139 -3.68 -7.64 5.55
N ASN A 140 -3.72 -7.23 6.81
CA ASN A 140 -4.98 -7.09 7.55
C ASN A 140 -4.97 -5.83 8.41
N ASN A 141 -6.06 -5.07 8.37
CA ASN A 141 -6.22 -3.83 9.13
C ASN A 141 -6.22 -4.02 10.66
N VAL A 142 -6.39 -5.26 11.14
CA VAL A 142 -6.23 -5.63 12.56
C VAL A 142 -4.86 -5.29 13.12
N LEU A 143 -3.84 -5.22 12.27
CA LEU A 143 -2.50 -4.78 12.68
C LEU A 143 -2.43 -3.29 12.99
N ALA A 144 -3.36 -2.49 12.47
CA ALA A 144 -3.36 -1.05 12.64
C ALA A 144 -4.42 -0.58 13.66
N PHE A 145 -5.69 -0.93 13.47
CA PHE A 145 -6.80 -0.26 14.16
C PHE A 145 -6.70 -0.30 15.70
N PRO A 146 -6.37 -1.43 16.38
CA PRO A 146 -6.40 -1.46 17.84
C PRO A 146 -5.39 -0.51 18.46
N GLY A 147 -4.15 -0.56 17.95
CA GLY A 147 -3.08 0.31 18.41
C GLY A 147 -3.29 1.76 17.99
N PHE A 148 -3.75 2.00 16.77
CA PHE A 148 -3.95 3.35 16.27
C PHE A 148 -4.96 4.12 17.12
N PHE A 149 -6.14 3.53 17.36
CA PHE A 149 -7.15 4.15 18.20
C PHE A 149 -6.71 4.27 19.66
N ARG A 150 -5.98 3.29 20.21
CA ARG A 150 -5.40 3.40 21.55
C ARG A 150 -4.46 4.59 21.66
N GLY A 151 -3.56 4.78 20.68
CA GLY A 151 -2.63 5.90 20.64
C GLY A 151 -3.32 7.26 20.56
N LEU A 152 -4.38 7.38 19.75
CA LEU A 152 -5.21 8.59 19.69
C LEU A 152 -5.84 8.92 21.06
N LEU A 153 -6.38 7.92 21.75
CA LEU A 153 -6.98 8.08 23.08
C LEU A 153 -5.92 8.47 24.12
N ASP A 154 -4.74 7.83 24.09
CA ASP A 154 -3.62 8.13 24.99
C ASP A 154 -3.13 9.57 24.85
N ALA A 155 -3.05 10.07 23.62
CA ALA A 155 -2.66 11.46 23.36
C ALA A 155 -3.81 12.46 23.52
N GLY A 156 -5.05 11.98 23.70
CA GLY A 156 -6.25 12.82 23.63
C GLY A 156 -6.34 13.61 22.32
N ALA A 157 -5.95 13.01 21.20
CA ALA A 157 -5.91 13.65 19.88
C ALA A 157 -7.34 13.97 19.38
N SER A 158 -7.53 15.15 18.81
CA SER A 158 -8.82 15.59 18.21
C SER A 158 -8.93 15.24 16.73
N ASP A 159 -7.79 15.06 16.06
CA ASP A 159 -7.67 14.89 14.62
C ASP A 159 -6.62 13.84 14.29
N ILE A 160 -6.73 13.25 13.10
CA ILE A 160 -5.77 12.29 12.56
C ILE A 160 -4.89 13.03 11.55
N THR A 161 -3.58 13.04 11.78
CA THR A 161 -2.62 13.64 10.86
C THR A 161 -1.87 12.60 10.03
N GLN A 162 -1.23 13.05 8.96
CA GLN A 162 -0.44 12.19 8.07
C GLN A 162 0.77 11.60 8.80
N GLU A 163 1.39 12.35 9.71
CA GLU A 163 2.49 11.90 10.56
C GLU A 163 2.08 10.76 11.48
N MET A 164 0.86 10.79 12.04
CA MET A 164 0.34 9.68 12.84
C MET A 164 0.16 8.41 11.99
N LEU A 165 -0.34 8.54 10.77
CA LEU A 165 -0.51 7.41 9.84
C LEU A 165 0.84 6.82 9.44
N VAL A 166 1.83 7.66 9.15
CA VAL A 166 3.21 7.25 8.85
C VAL A 166 3.83 6.54 10.06
N ALA A 167 3.72 7.13 11.25
CA ALA A 167 4.25 6.54 12.49
C ALA A 167 3.65 5.15 12.78
N ALA A 168 2.35 4.98 12.53
CA ALA A 168 1.69 3.69 12.67
C ALA A 168 2.19 2.65 11.65
N ALA A 169 2.35 3.05 10.38
CA ALA A 169 2.88 2.18 9.34
C ALA A 169 4.32 1.73 9.65
N ASP A 170 5.16 2.66 10.10
CA ASP A 170 6.54 2.36 10.50
C ASP A 170 6.60 1.44 11.72
N ALA A 171 5.74 1.66 12.72
CA ALA A 171 5.64 0.77 13.88
C ALA A 171 5.28 -0.67 13.49
N ILE A 172 4.34 -0.86 12.55
CA ILE A 172 3.99 -2.20 12.04
C ILE A 172 5.16 -2.80 11.26
N ALA A 173 5.80 -2.04 10.37
CA ALA A 173 6.90 -2.54 9.54
C ALA A 173 8.11 -2.94 10.38
N ASN A 174 8.43 -2.18 11.44
CA ASN A 174 9.58 -2.43 12.31
C ASN A 174 9.38 -3.62 13.27
N ARG A 175 8.19 -4.20 13.34
CA ARG A 175 7.97 -5.46 14.08
C ARG A 175 8.64 -6.66 13.42
N VAL A 176 8.90 -6.58 12.12
CA VAL A 176 9.66 -7.60 11.38
C VAL A 176 11.14 -7.26 11.45
N ALA A 177 11.90 -8.04 12.22
CA ALA A 177 13.33 -7.86 12.37
C ALA A 177 14.09 -8.22 11.08
N ASP A 178 15.28 -7.64 10.91
CA ASP A 178 16.13 -7.82 9.72
C ASP A 178 16.52 -9.29 9.53
N GLU A 179 16.66 -10.06 10.62
CA GLU A 179 17.09 -11.45 10.59
C GLU A 179 15.96 -12.42 10.17
N GLU A 180 14.69 -12.03 10.34
CA GLU A 180 13.53 -12.83 9.94
C GLU A 180 12.89 -12.34 8.64
N LEU A 181 13.22 -11.13 8.20
CA LEU A 181 12.71 -10.52 6.99
C LEU A 181 13.06 -11.37 5.75
N ASN A 182 12.02 -11.82 5.04
CA ASN A 182 12.18 -12.54 3.77
C ASN A 182 10.94 -12.38 2.89
N ALA A 183 10.98 -12.91 1.66
CA ALA A 183 9.88 -12.81 0.70
C ALA A 183 8.52 -13.33 1.21
N SER A 184 8.51 -14.26 2.16
CA SER A 184 7.31 -14.83 2.78
C SER A 184 7.00 -14.26 4.17
N TYR A 185 7.79 -13.30 4.67
CA TYR A 185 7.59 -12.67 5.97
C TYR A 185 7.98 -11.18 5.90
N ILE A 186 7.06 -10.36 5.38
CA ILE A 186 7.22 -8.89 5.26
C ILE A 186 6.31 -8.08 6.19
N ILE A 187 5.41 -8.76 6.92
CA ILE A 187 4.44 -8.15 7.81
C ILE A 187 4.28 -9.06 9.04
N PRO A 188 4.14 -8.53 10.28
CA PRO A 188 4.00 -9.39 11.44
C PRO A 188 2.70 -10.18 11.40
N SER A 189 2.65 -11.25 12.19
CA SER A 189 1.42 -12.01 12.41
C SER A 189 0.32 -11.11 12.97
N VAL A 190 -0.92 -11.31 12.51
CA VAL A 190 -2.12 -10.66 13.07
C VAL A 190 -2.35 -10.97 14.56
N PHE A 191 -1.64 -11.96 15.09
CA PHE A 191 -1.68 -12.37 16.50
C PHE A 191 -0.44 -11.92 17.30
N ASP A 192 0.47 -11.14 16.72
CA ASP A 192 1.61 -10.60 17.49
C ASP A 192 1.07 -9.66 18.59
N PRO A 193 1.26 -9.99 19.88
CA PRO A 193 0.67 -9.24 20.98
C PRO A 193 1.29 -7.85 21.17
N HIS A 194 2.45 -7.57 20.55
CA HIS A 194 3.17 -6.31 20.70
C HIS A 194 2.72 -5.25 19.69
N VAL A 195 2.20 -5.66 18.52
CA VAL A 195 1.84 -4.74 17.42
C VAL A 195 0.94 -3.61 17.91
N ALA A 196 -0.14 -3.93 18.65
CA ALA A 196 -1.08 -2.92 19.10
C ALA A 196 -0.44 -1.93 20.09
N ALA A 197 0.44 -2.38 20.97
CA ALA A 197 1.12 -1.51 21.93
C ALA A 197 2.13 -0.59 21.24
N ASP A 198 2.92 -1.13 20.31
CA ASP A 198 3.94 -0.37 19.58
C ASP A 198 3.31 0.68 18.66
N VAL A 199 2.23 0.32 17.95
CA VAL A 199 1.46 1.28 17.15
C VAL A 199 0.86 2.38 18.02
N ALA A 200 0.30 2.04 19.19
CA ALA A 200 -0.27 3.03 20.10
C ALA A 200 0.79 4.03 20.58
N ALA A 201 1.97 3.54 20.98
CA ALA A 201 3.07 4.38 21.41
C ALA A 201 3.56 5.32 20.29
N ALA A 202 3.70 4.79 19.06
CA ALA A 202 4.13 5.58 17.91
C ALA A 202 3.12 6.68 17.55
N VAL A 203 1.84 6.36 17.51
CA VAL A 203 0.77 7.33 17.21
C VAL A 203 0.69 8.41 18.28
N ALA A 204 0.73 8.03 19.56
CA ALA A 204 0.72 9.01 20.66
C ALA A 204 1.95 9.92 20.62
N GLY A 205 3.12 9.37 20.30
CA GLY A 205 4.35 10.14 20.09
C GLY A 205 4.22 11.17 18.98
N ALA A 206 3.72 10.76 17.81
CA ALA A 206 3.48 11.65 16.68
C ALA A 206 2.45 12.75 17.01
N ALA A 207 1.38 12.40 17.72
CA ALA A 207 0.35 13.34 18.15
C ALA A 207 0.90 14.46 19.08
N HIS A 208 1.77 14.09 20.03
CA HIS A 208 2.39 15.06 20.92
C HIS A 208 3.39 15.97 20.20
N ALA A 209 4.17 15.42 19.26
CA ALA A 209 5.11 16.20 18.46
C ALA A 209 4.38 17.26 17.62
N ALA A 210 3.24 16.92 17.01
CA ALA A 210 2.44 17.85 16.22
C ALA A 210 1.88 19.03 17.04
N ARG A 211 1.63 18.84 18.34
CA ARG A 211 1.15 19.91 19.25
C ARG A 211 2.26 20.84 19.75
N ALA A 212 3.52 20.42 19.64
CA ALA A 212 4.67 21.18 20.10
C ALA A 212 5.17 22.19 19.05
N LEU A 213 4.63 22.13 17.82
CA LEU A 213 4.86 23.05 16.70
C LEU A 213 3.79 24.14 16.68
#